data_AF-A0A166BXN9-F1
#
_entry.id   AF-A0A166BXN9-F1
#
_cell.length_a   1.000
_cell.length_b   1.000
_cell.length_c   1.000
_cell.angle_alpha   90.00
_cell.angle_beta   90.00
_cell.angle_gamma   90.00
#
_symmetry.space_group_name_H-M   'P 1'
#
loop_
_entity.id
_entity.type
_entity.pdbx_description
1 polymer ?
#
loop_
_entity_poly.entity_id
_entity_poly.type
_entity_poly.pdbx_seq_one_letter_code
_entity_poly.pdbx_strand_id
1 'polypeptide(L)'
;AWHFIGMPRTDSARDMQRTLSTWSDYKRDSFLLYVTLLNASPAMVLGVPWVNFGLCVCLDEDDPMAARISDLYRKLIHRCTFEEFHNAYITGTLLDLMDRNGLKQARNRMPKDFTNVLSVSPHKIPMVLYLKLYCLSPMAEVAWSILDRFGFANCQDEAEHNRLRLLYAKAFR
;
A
#
# COMPACT_ATOMS: atom_id res chain seq x y z
N ALA A 1 -15.71 8.04 -1.68
CA ALA A 1 -15.06 7.29 -0.58
C ALA A 1 -15.65 7.60 0.80
N TRP A 2 -15.71 8.85 1.26
CA TRP A 2 -16.21 9.19 2.61
C TRP A 2 -17.57 8.58 2.94
N HIS A 3 -18.58 8.82 2.11
CA HIS A 3 -19.88 8.19 2.31
C HIS A 3 -19.87 6.67 2.13
N PHE A 4 -19.01 6.15 1.25
CA PHE A 4 -18.92 4.71 0.96
C PHE A 4 -18.49 3.91 2.20
N ILE A 5 -17.65 4.48 3.05
CA ILE A 5 -17.21 3.86 4.30
C ILE A 5 -18.23 4.05 5.46
N GLY A 6 -19.43 4.56 5.17
CA GLY A 6 -20.51 4.75 6.14
C GLY A 6 -20.57 6.12 6.80
N MET A 7 -19.73 7.08 6.39
CA MET A 7 -19.76 8.43 6.96
C MET A 7 -20.93 9.27 6.41
N PRO A 8 -21.39 10.30 7.16
CA PRO A 8 -22.48 11.18 6.72
C PRO A 8 -22.17 11.88 5.38
N ARG A 9 -23.19 11.99 4.52
CA ARG A 9 -23.10 12.78 3.27
C ARG A 9 -23.06 14.29 3.53
N THR A 10 -23.50 14.71 4.70
CA THR A 10 -23.60 16.11 5.12
C THR A 10 -22.29 16.66 5.66
N ASP A 11 -21.29 15.81 5.91
CA ASP A 11 -19.99 16.25 6.41
C ASP A 11 -19.32 17.18 5.40
N SER A 12 -18.89 18.35 5.87
CA SER A 12 -18.07 19.27 5.09
C SER A 12 -16.63 18.76 4.99
N ALA A 13 -15.83 19.34 4.09
CA ALA A 13 -14.39 19.04 4.02
C ALA A 13 -13.67 19.28 5.36
N ARG A 14 -14.12 20.27 6.17
CA ARG A 14 -13.58 20.52 7.51
C ARG A 14 -13.93 19.43 8.50
N ASP A 15 -15.15 18.89 8.43
CA ASP A 15 -15.58 17.78 9.30
C ASP A 15 -14.82 16.51 8.95
N MET A 16 -14.64 16.23 7.65
CA MET A 16 -13.80 15.13 7.18
C MET A 16 -12.38 15.27 7.71
N GLN A 17 -11.75 16.44 7.56
CA GLN A 17 -10.37 16.67 8.02
C GLN A 17 -10.25 16.52 9.54
N ARG A 18 -11.23 17.01 10.31
CA ARG A 18 -11.28 16.84 11.76
C ARG A 18 -11.35 15.36 12.14
N THR A 19 -12.22 14.58 11.52
CA THR A 19 -12.31 13.13 11.78
C THR A 19 -11.05 12.39 11.33
N LEU A 20 -10.49 12.71 10.17
CA LEU A 20 -9.25 12.11 9.69
C LEU A 20 -8.08 12.38 10.66
N SER A 21 -8.06 13.54 11.34
CA SER A 21 -7.02 13.86 12.31
C SER A 21 -7.05 13.00 13.58
N THR A 22 -8.18 12.35 13.88
CA THR A 22 -8.30 11.44 15.03
C THR A 22 -7.95 9.99 14.68
N TRP A 23 -7.75 9.68 13.40
CA TRP A 23 -7.44 8.33 12.94
C TRP A 23 -5.95 8.02 13.04
N SER A 24 -5.64 6.77 13.35
CA SER A 24 -4.29 6.24 13.21
C SER A 24 -3.83 6.29 11.75
N ASP A 25 -2.51 6.31 11.55
CA ASP A 25 -1.89 6.33 10.22
C ASP A 25 -2.42 5.18 9.35
N TYR A 26 -2.51 3.97 9.90
CA TYR A 26 -3.01 2.80 9.19
C TYR A 26 -4.49 2.88 8.81
N LYS A 27 -5.31 3.58 9.59
CA LYS A 27 -6.72 3.80 9.25
C LYS A 27 -6.85 4.85 8.14
N ARG A 28 -6.00 5.88 8.16
CA ARG A 28 -5.85 6.84 7.06
C ARG A 28 -5.37 6.16 5.78
N ASP A 29 -4.38 5.26 5.86
CA ASP A 29 -3.90 4.48 4.72
C ASP A 29 -5.00 3.59 4.12
N SER A 30 -5.76 2.91 4.98
CA SER A 30 -6.91 2.10 4.56
C SER A 30 -7.93 2.94 3.80
N PHE A 31 -8.22 4.15 4.28
CA PHE A 31 -9.13 5.07 3.62
C PHE A 31 -8.58 5.62 2.31
N LEU A 32 -7.29 5.93 2.25
CA LEU A 32 -6.62 6.37 1.03
C LEU A 32 -6.72 5.31 -0.06
N LEU A 33 -6.55 4.02 0.28
CA LEU A 33 -6.80 2.93 -0.65
C LEU A 33 -8.25 2.97 -1.20
N TYR A 34 -9.26 3.16 -0.36
CA TYR A 34 -10.66 3.28 -0.80
C TYR A 34 -10.87 4.49 -1.72
N VAL A 35 -10.23 5.63 -1.44
CA VAL A 35 -10.25 6.82 -2.31
C VAL A 35 -9.69 6.48 -3.70
N THR A 36 -8.53 5.83 -3.75
CA THR A 36 -7.89 5.45 -5.03
C THR A 36 -8.74 4.47 -5.82
N LEU A 37 -9.21 3.40 -5.18
CA LEU A 37 -9.97 2.34 -5.85
C LEU A 37 -11.29 2.84 -6.45
N LEU A 38 -11.99 3.74 -5.75
CA LEU A 38 -13.29 4.26 -6.16
C LEU A 38 -13.21 5.37 -7.21
N ASN A 39 -12.14 6.17 -7.23
CA ASN A 39 -11.99 7.25 -8.21
C ASN A 39 -11.35 6.80 -9.53
N ALA A 40 -11.06 5.49 -9.66
CA ALA A 40 -10.40 4.91 -10.83
C ALA A 40 -9.11 5.62 -11.26
N SER A 41 -8.45 6.30 -10.32
CA SER A 41 -7.17 6.95 -10.57
C SER A 41 -6.08 5.88 -10.68
N PRO A 42 -5.41 5.73 -11.83
CA PRO A 42 -4.24 4.86 -11.97
C PRO A 42 -3.09 5.31 -11.08
N ALA A 43 -3.09 6.59 -10.70
CA ALA A 43 -2.13 7.19 -9.81
C ALA A 43 -2.39 6.75 -8.36
N MET A 44 -2.20 5.47 -8.08
CA MET A 44 -1.58 5.12 -6.81
C MET A 44 -0.12 5.56 -6.93
N VAL A 45 0.09 6.88 -6.83
CA VAL A 45 1.41 7.51 -6.83
C VAL A 45 2.26 6.68 -5.88
N LEU A 46 3.32 6.08 -6.43
CA LEU A 46 4.29 5.22 -5.77
C LEU A 46 4.64 5.78 -4.38
N GLY A 47 3.89 5.34 -3.37
CA GLY A 47 3.89 5.89 -2.02
C GLY A 47 3.59 4.81 -0.99
N VAL A 48 3.50 5.15 0.28
CA VAL A 48 3.37 4.18 1.39
C VAL A 48 2.26 3.12 1.19
N PRO A 49 1.06 3.44 0.65
CA PRO A 49 0.03 2.44 0.33
C PRO A 49 0.48 1.36 -0.66
N TRP A 50 1.45 1.65 -1.54
CA TRP A 50 2.06 0.71 -2.48
C TRP A 50 2.71 -0.47 -1.78
N VAL A 51 3.42 -0.21 -0.70
CA VAL A 51 4.05 -1.26 0.11
C VAL A 51 3.01 -1.89 1.03
N ASN A 52 2.19 -1.08 1.70
CA ASN A 52 1.27 -1.54 2.73
C ASN A 52 0.20 -2.52 2.21
N PHE A 53 -0.22 -2.37 0.95
CA PHE A 53 -1.23 -3.22 0.31
C PHE A 53 -0.66 -4.14 -0.77
N GLY A 54 0.65 -4.41 -0.73
CA GLY A 54 1.29 -5.41 -1.58
C GLY A 54 1.37 -5.06 -3.07
N LEU A 55 1.10 -3.82 -3.45
CA LEU A 55 1.25 -3.34 -4.83
C LEU A 55 2.73 -3.24 -5.26
N CYS A 56 3.67 -3.27 -4.30
CA CYS A 56 5.13 -3.38 -4.50
C CYS A 56 5.62 -4.62 -5.25
N VAL A 57 4.73 -5.56 -5.56
CA VAL A 57 5.02 -6.66 -6.48
C VAL A 57 5.00 -6.25 -7.95
N CYS A 58 4.33 -5.14 -8.28
CA CYS A 58 4.25 -4.64 -9.66
C CYS A 58 5.51 -3.85 -9.99
N LEU A 59 5.98 -3.95 -11.23
CA LEU A 59 7.19 -3.25 -11.68
C LEU A 59 6.95 -1.75 -11.92
N ASP A 60 5.78 -1.42 -12.45
CA ASP A 60 5.31 -0.06 -12.75
C ASP A 60 3.77 -0.02 -12.84
N GLU A 61 3.20 1.14 -13.18
CA GLU A 61 1.75 1.35 -13.31
C GLU A 61 1.16 0.62 -14.54
N ASP A 62 1.97 0.30 -15.54
CA ASP A 62 1.55 -0.40 -16.77
C ASP A 62 1.56 -1.93 -16.60
N ASP A 63 2.08 -2.43 -15.48
CA ASP A 63 2.06 -3.85 -15.15
C ASP A 63 0.61 -4.38 -15.10
N PRO A 64 0.23 -5.35 -15.96
CA PRO A 64 -1.10 -5.95 -15.94
C PRO A 64 -1.49 -6.54 -14.58
N MET A 65 -0.51 -6.83 -13.71
CA MET A 65 -0.74 -7.27 -12.35
C MET A 65 -1.36 -6.18 -11.46
N ALA A 66 -0.97 -4.92 -11.64
CA ALA A 66 -1.51 -3.79 -10.87
C ALA A 66 -3.03 -3.67 -11.07
N ALA A 67 -3.48 -3.84 -12.32
CA ALA A 67 -4.90 -3.87 -12.65
C ALA A 67 -5.65 -5.04 -11.99
N ARG A 68 -5.04 -6.22 -11.91
CA ARG A 68 -5.64 -7.41 -11.27
C ARG A 68 -5.74 -7.27 -9.76
N ILE A 69 -4.70 -6.73 -9.11
CA ILE A 69 -4.71 -6.43 -7.67
C ILE A 69 -5.77 -5.37 -7.36
N SER A 70 -5.85 -4.33 -8.18
CA SER A 70 -6.87 -3.28 -8.05
C SER A 70 -8.28 -3.83 -8.21
N ASP A 71 -8.52 -4.71 -9.17
CA ASP A 71 -9.81 -5.39 -9.36
C ASP A 71 -10.16 -6.29 -8.16
N LEU A 72 -9.20 -7.04 -7.63
CA LEU A 72 -9.37 -7.85 -6.43
C LEU A 72 -9.78 -6.99 -5.23
N TYR A 73 -9.09 -5.89 -4.99
CA TYR A 73 -9.43 -4.96 -3.92
C TYR A 73 -10.78 -4.26 -4.14
N ARG A 74 -11.10 -3.81 -5.36
CA ARG A 74 -12.42 -3.25 -5.68
C ARG A 74 -13.52 -4.22 -5.32
N LYS A 75 -13.40 -5.48 -5.73
CA LYS A 75 -14.36 -6.54 -5.38
C LYS A 75 -14.45 -6.73 -3.86
N LEU A 76 -13.33 -6.65 -3.15
CA LEU A 76 -13.31 -6.79 -1.70
C LEU A 76 -14.02 -5.65 -0.98
N ILE A 77 -13.72 -4.38 -1.31
CA ILE A 77 -14.32 -3.22 -0.64
C ILE A 77 -15.84 -3.12 -0.88
N HIS A 78 -16.36 -3.76 -1.93
CA HIS A 78 -17.80 -3.88 -2.19
C HIS A 78 -18.46 -5.04 -1.44
N ARG A 79 -17.70 -5.92 -0.78
CA ARG A 79 -18.18 -7.12 -0.08
C ARG A 79 -17.96 -7.08 1.43
N CYS A 80 -17.20 -6.12 1.94
CA CYS A 80 -16.99 -5.93 3.38
C CYS A 80 -17.21 -4.48 3.79
N THR A 81 -17.38 -4.26 5.09
CA THR A 81 -17.37 -2.92 5.68
C THR A 81 -15.95 -2.36 5.76
N PHE A 82 -15.84 -1.04 5.91
CA PHE A 82 -14.56 -0.38 6.10
C PHE A 82 -13.83 -0.85 7.37
N GLU A 83 -14.57 -1.05 8.47
CA GLU A 83 -13.98 -1.53 9.73
C GLU A 83 -13.50 -2.99 9.61
N GLU A 84 -14.23 -3.88 8.93
CA GLU A 84 -13.74 -5.24 8.67
C GLU A 84 -12.47 -5.24 7.83
N PHE A 85 -12.42 -4.40 6.79
CA PHE A 85 -11.22 -4.24 5.97
C PHE A 85 -10.05 -3.73 6.80
N HIS A 86 -10.25 -2.63 7.52
CA HIS A 86 -9.21 -2.01 8.32
C HIS A 86 -8.68 -2.96 9.41
N ASN A 87 -9.59 -3.66 10.11
CA ASN A 87 -9.23 -4.65 11.12
C ASN A 87 -8.40 -5.78 10.51
N ALA A 88 -8.84 -6.34 9.37
CA ALA A 88 -8.09 -7.39 8.69
C ALA A 88 -6.71 -6.92 8.22
N TYR A 89 -6.58 -5.65 7.81
CA TYR A 89 -5.31 -5.05 7.47
C TYR A 89 -4.37 -4.97 8.68
N ILE A 90 -4.81 -4.38 9.79
CA ILE A 90 -3.94 -4.22 10.97
C ILE A 90 -3.55 -5.56 11.61
N THR A 91 -4.39 -6.60 11.51
CA THR A 91 -4.11 -7.94 12.03
C THR A 91 -3.35 -8.84 11.06
N GLY A 92 -3.15 -8.44 9.80
CA GLY A 92 -2.49 -9.27 8.78
C GLY A 92 -3.35 -10.43 8.28
N THR A 93 -4.68 -10.28 8.29
CA THR A 93 -5.66 -11.31 7.89
C THR A 93 -6.48 -10.90 6.67
N LEU A 94 -5.94 -10.03 5.81
CA LEU A 94 -6.60 -9.62 4.56
C LEU A 94 -6.88 -10.80 3.62
N LEU A 95 -6.00 -11.81 3.60
CA LEU A 95 -6.19 -13.01 2.80
C LEU A 95 -7.41 -13.83 3.26
N ASP A 96 -7.63 -13.93 4.58
CA ASP A 96 -8.79 -14.61 5.14
C ASP A 96 -10.08 -13.82 4.88
N LEU A 97 -9.98 -12.49 4.95
CA LEU A 97 -11.08 -11.60 4.59
C LEU A 97 -11.47 -11.76 3.11
N MET A 98 -10.50 -11.90 2.20
CA MET A 98 -10.77 -12.20 0.79
C MET A 98 -11.45 -13.56 0.62
N ASP A 99 -10.95 -14.59 1.29
CA ASP A 99 -11.48 -15.95 1.16
C ASP A 99 -12.93 -16.03 1.65
N ARG A 100 -13.24 -15.48 2.82
CA ARG A 100 -14.61 -15.47 3.37
C ARG A 100 -15.61 -14.64 2.54
N ASN A 101 -15.11 -13.68 1.76
CA ASN A 101 -15.89 -12.88 0.83
C ASN A 101 -15.95 -13.46 -0.60
N GLY A 102 -15.60 -14.75 -0.75
CA GLY A 102 -15.72 -15.46 -2.02
C GLY A 102 -14.71 -15.04 -3.08
N LEU A 103 -13.55 -14.50 -2.68
CA LEU A 103 -12.49 -14.04 -3.59
C LEU A 103 -11.26 -14.95 -3.62
N LYS A 104 -11.32 -16.11 -2.96
CA LYS A 104 -10.21 -17.09 -2.90
C LYS A 104 -9.62 -17.45 -4.27
N GLN A 105 -10.47 -17.69 -5.26
CA GLN A 105 -9.99 -18.03 -6.61
C GLN A 105 -9.25 -16.87 -7.28
N ALA A 106 -9.73 -15.63 -7.11
CA ALA A 106 -9.08 -14.45 -7.65
C ALA A 106 -7.75 -14.18 -6.92
N ARG A 107 -7.75 -14.28 -5.59
CA ARG A 107 -6.57 -14.17 -4.73
C ARG A 107 -5.49 -15.19 -5.10
N ASN A 108 -5.86 -16.45 -5.36
CA ASN A 108 -4.90 -17.51 -5.73
C ASN A 108 -4.19 -17.26 -7.07
N ARG A 109 -4.68 -16.33 -7.90
CA ARG A 109 -4.01 -15.93 -9.15
C ARG A 109 -2.97 -14.82 -8.94
N MET A 110 -2.85 -14.30 -7.71
CA MET A 110 -1.90 -13.24 -7.37
C MET A 110 -0.51 -13.82 -7.11
N PRO A 111 0.57 -13.03 -7.30
CA PRO A 111 1.93 -13.46 -7.01
C PRO A 111 2.10 -13.84 -5.53
N LYS A 112 3.04 -14.75 -5.25
CA LYS A 112 3.35 -15.18 -3.89
C LYS A 112 3.76 -14.00 -3.00
N ASP A 113 4.54 -13.07 -3.54
CA ASP A 113 4.99 -11.88 -2.80
C ASP A 113 3.83 -10.99 -2.35
N PHE A 114 2.75 -10.91 -3.14
CA PHE A 114 1.55 -10.18 -2.78
C PHE A 114 0.92 -10.83 -1.54
N THR A 115 0.78 -12.16 -1.56
CA THR A 115 0.24 -12.89 -0.41
C THR A 115 1.14 -12.80 0.82
N ASN A 116 2.47 -12.78 0.65
CA ASN A 116 3.41 -12.62 1.77
C ASN A 116 3.20 -11.28 2.48
N VAL A 117 3.06 -10.18 1.72
CA VAL A 117 2.80 -8.85 2.29
C VAL A 117 1.47 -8.81 3.04
N LEU A 118 0.41 -9.39 2.47
CA LEU A 118 -0.91 -9.37 3.11
C LEU A 118 -1.10 -10.35 4.26
N SER A 119 -0.16 -11.27 4.46
CA SER A 119 -0.17 -12.24 5.56
C SER A 119 0.44 -11.70 6.86
N VAL A 120 0.92 -10.45 6.84
CA VAL A 120 1.52 -9.81 8.01
C VAL A 120 0.81 -8.51 8.35
N SER A 121 0.82 -8.17 9.65
CA SER A 121 0.42 -6.85 10.11
C SER A 121 1.30 -5.77 9.48
N PRO A 122 0.80 -4.55 9.21
CA PRO A 122 1.60 -3.47 8.65
C PRO A 122 2.82 -3.10 9.51
N HIS A 123 2.78 -3.37 10.82
CA HIS A 123 3.93 -3.21 11.71
C HIS A 123 5.08 -4.19 11.46
N LYS A 124 4.83 -5.27 10.70
CA LYS A 124 5.77 -6.35 10.42
C LYS A 124 6.18 -6.41 8.95
N ILE A 125 5.78 -5.43 8.15
CA ILE A 125 6.19 -5.35 6.74
C ILE A 125 7.72 -5.19 6.68
N PRO A 126 8.44 -6.05 5.94
CA PRO A 126 9.89 -5.96 5.84
C PRO A 126 10.35 -4.61 5.30
N MET A 127 11.30 -3.97 6.00
CA MET A 127 11.88 -2.67 5.61
C MET A 127 12.49 -2.69 4.19
N VAL A 128 12.93 -3.86 3.71
CA VAL A 128 13.47 -4.04 2.35
C VAL A 128 12.44 -3.72 1.25
N LEU A 129 11.14 -3.83 1.53
CA LEU A 129 10.10 -3.46 0.56
C LEU A 129 9.97 -1.94 0.40
N TYR A 130 10.19 -1.17 1.47
CA TYR A 130 10.27 0.29 1.40
C TYR A 130 11.56 0.74 0.71
N LEU A 131 12.68 0.03 0.92
CA LEU A 131 13.89 0.24 0.12
C LEU A 131 13.61 -0.01 -1.38
N LYS A 132 12.91 -1.10 -1.71
CA LYS A 132 12.51 -1.41 -3.09
C LYS A 132 11.69 -0.26 -3.70
N LEU A 133 10.68 0.23 -2.97
CA LEU A 133 9.89 1.39 -3.38
C LEU A 133 10.78 2.61 -3.68
N TYR A 134 11.66 2.98 -2.76
CA TYR A 134 12.59 4.10 -2.92
C TYR A 134 13.50 3.96 -4.14
N CYS A 135 13.98 2.74 -4.40
CA CYS A 135 14.90 2.47 -5.51
C CYS A 135 14.21 2.55 -6.88
N LEU A 136 12.96 2.06 -6.97
CA LEU A 136 12.17 2.03 -8.20
C LEU A 136 11.43 3.35 -8.47
N SER A 137 11.10 4.09 -7.42
CA SER A 137 10.44 5.38 -7.48
C SER A 137 11.18 6.42 -6.63
N PRO A 138 12.12 7.17 -7.21
CA PRO A 138 12.88 8.18 -6.47
C PRO A 138 12.02 9.30 -5.87
N MET A 139 10.81 9.49 -6.39
CA MET A 139 9.84 10.46 -5.87
C MET A 139 9.06 9.94 -4.66
N ALA A 140 9.16 8.64 -4.33
CA ALA A 140 8.48 8.08 -3.19
C ALA A 140 9.11 8.57 -1.88
N GLU A 141 8.29 9.14 -1.01
CA GLU A 141 8.71 9.51 0.34
C GLU A 141 8.90 8.26 1.20
N VAL A 142 10.16 7.98 1.57
CA VAL A 142 10.53 6.91 2.49
C VAL A 142 11.32 7.52 3.65
N ALA A 143 11.00 7.11 4.88
CA ALA A 143 11.67 7.63 6.06
C ALA A 143 13.19 7.37 6.01
N TRP A 144 13.99 8.40 6.27
CA TRP A 144 15.46 8.29 6.32
C TRP A 144 15.95 7.19 7.26
N SER A 145 15.29 7.00 8.40
CA SER A 145 15.61 5.94 9.37
C SER A 145 15.48 4.51 8.81
N ILE A 146 14.71 4.32 7.73
CA ILE A 146 14.66 3.05 6.99
C ILE A 146 15.88 2.96 6.08
N LEU A 147 16.17 4.01 5.31
CA LEU A 147 17.27 4.06 4.35
C LEU A 147 18.64 3.91 5.05
N ASP A 148 18.82 4.49 6.23
CA ASP A 148 20.06 4.42 7.00
C ASP A 148 20.47 2.97 7.31
N ARG A 149 19.49 2.09 7.54
CA ARG A 149 19.73 0.65 7.78
C ARG A 149 20.28 -0.09 6.57
N PHE A 150 20.17 0.52 5.39
CA PHE A 150 20.69 0.01 4.13
C PHE A 150 21.95 0.75 3.67
N GLY A 151 22.58 1.54 4.55
CA GLY A 151 23.87 2.16 4.33
C GLY A 151 23.83 3.55 3.69
N PHE A 152 22.65 4.13 3.46
CA PHE A 152 22.53 5.47 2.87
C PHE A 152 23.13 6.57 3.75
N ALA A 153 23.09 6.42 5.08
CA ALA A 153 23.75 7.33 6.03
C ALA A 153 25.28 7.42 5.85
N ASN A 154 25.91 6.44 5.19
CA ASN A 154 27.36 6.41 4.98
C ASN A 154 27.79 7.10 3.67
N CYS A 155 26.84 7.48 2.81
CA CYS A 155 27.13 8.15 1.55
C CYS A 155 27.69 9.57 1.82
N GLN A 156 28.79 9.92 1.18
CA GLN A 156 29.47 11.20 1.35
C GLN A 156 28.80 12.31 0.55
N ASP A 157 28.17 11.96 -0.58
CA ASP A 157 27.54 12.90 -1.49
C ASP A 157 26.34 12.28 -2.22
N GLU A 158 25.63 13.13 -2.98
CA GLU A 158 24.47 12.73 -3.78
C GLU A 158 24.83 11.71 -4.88
N ALA A 159 26.06 11.74 -5.40
CA ALA A 159 26.49 10.81 -6.44
C ALA A 159 26.67 9.39 -5.88
N GLU A 160 27.27 9.25 -4.70
CA GLU A 160 27.38 7.99 -3.97
C GLU A 160 26.00 7.48 -3.56
N HIS A 161 25.14 8.37 -3.03
CA HIS A 161 23.76 8.05 -2.68
C HIS A 161 23.00 7.47 -3.88
N ASN A 162 23.09 8.14 -5.04
CA ASN A 162 22.46 7.66 -6.26
C ASN A 162 23.07 6.35 -6.78
N ARG A 163 24.39 6.14 -6.67
CA ARG A 163 25.02 4.86 -7.04
C ARG A 163 24.51 3.70 -6.18
N LEU A 164 24.43 3.89 -4.86
CA LEU A 164 23.89 2.88 -3.94
C LEU A 164 22.42 2.56 -4.26
N ARG A 165 21.61 3.60 -4.53
CA ARG A 165 20.22 3.43 -4.96
C ARG A 165 20.11 2.60 -6.24
N LEU A 166 20.90 2.93 -7.26
CA LEU A 166 20.90 2.20 -8.54
C LEU A 166 21.41 0.76 -8.39
N LEU A 167 22.36 0.51 -7.49
CA LEU A 167 22.82 -0.84 -7.16
C LEU A 167 21.68 -1.69 -6.57
N TYR A 168 20.95 -1.17 -5.58
CA TYR A 168 19.77 -1.85 -5.04
C TYR A 168 18.67 -2.03 -6.09
N ALA A 169 18.38 -1.00 -6.90
CA ALA A 169 17.41 -1.09 -7.98
C ALA A 169 17.73 -2.23 -8.96
N LYS A 170 19.01 -2.45 -9.26
CA LYS A 170 19.47 -3.56 -10.10
C LYS A 170 19.27 -4.93 -9.42
N ALA A 171 19.40 -5.03 -8.10
CA ALA A 171 19.21 -6.28 -7.36
C ALA A 171 17.73 -6.67 -7.21
N PHE A 172 16.80 -5.72 -7.34
CA PHE A 172 15.35 -5.97 -7.28
C PHE A 172 14.72 -6.35 -8.63
N ARG A 173 15.48 -6.28 -9.73
CA ARG A 173 15.09 -6.73 -11.07
C ARG A 173 15.60 -8.14 -11.32
#